data_AF-A0A8S3WCP1-F1
#
_entry.id   AF-A0A8S3WCP1-F1
#
_cell.length_a   1.000
_cell.length_b   1.000
_cell.length_c   1.000
_cell.angle_alpha   90.00
_cell.angle_beta   90.00
_cell.angle_gamma   90.00
#
_symmetry.space_group_name_H-M   'P 1'
#
loop_
_entity.id
_entity.type
_entity.pdbx_description
1 polymer ?
#
loop_
_entity_poly.entity_id
_entity_poly.type
_entity_poly.pdbx_seq_one_letter_code
_entity_poly.pdbx_strand_id
1 'polypeptide(L)'
;MAFAGTNVSLSQPDITQKLTERIDDLKQRIAAWGKRIRRYTERSTRFNQNRLFQSDQKRLYKSLERLIVSGTGPAPNQTDTVAFWRSLWSEPVNHNEGPWTAVVVSQCTGITLMDPVTITPDDVAEAVRRAPNWKSPGLDRLHHYWLKGFMVCHAVLARQFQEALNQKSLPSLFTYWDHSFGS
;
A
#
# COMPACT_ATOMS: atom_id res chain seq x y z
N MET A 1 12.28 -67.46 -28.10
CA MET A 1 13.37 -67.46 -29.10
C MET A 1 14.58 -66.80 -28.46
N ALA A 2 15.66 -67.56 -28.31
CA ALA A 2 16.89 -67.13 -27.64
C ALA A 2 17.86 -66.49 -28.64
N PHE A 3 18.44 -65.34 -28.29
CA PHE A 3 19.59 -64.81 -29.01
C PHE A 3 20.82 -65.62 -28.59
N ALA A 4 21.37 -66.39 -29.53
CA ALA A 4 22.59 -67.16 -29.36
C ALA A 4 23.79 -66.21 -29.26
N GLY A 5 24.58 -66.31 -28.18
CA GLY A 5 25.91 -65.67 -28.14
C GLY A 5 26.44 -65.19 -26.79
N THR A 6 25.63 -65.08 -25.74
CA THR A 6 26.12 -64.72 -24.39
C THR A 6 25.23 -65.35 -23.33
N ASN A 7 25.76 -66.34 -22.60
CA ASN A 7 25.12 -66.95 -21.42
C ASN A 7 25.19 -65.98 -20.24
N VAL A 8 24.46 -64.87 -20.31
CA VAL A 8 24.38 -63.87 -19.25
C VAL A 8 22.98 -63.94 -18.65
N SER A 9 22.86 -64.62 -17.52
CA SER A 9 21.62 -64.69 -16.76
C SER A 9 21.44 -63.41 -15.95
N LEU A 10 20.30 -62.73 -16.14
CA LEU A 10 19.91 -61.51 -15.41
C LEU A 10 19.75 -61.73 -13.89
N SER A 11 19.83 -62.98 -13.42
CA SER A 11 19.74 -63.35 -12.00
C SER A 11 21.08 -63.28 -11.26
N GLN A 12 22.17 -62.90 -11.91
CA GLN A 12 23.46 -62.71 -11.24
C GLN A 12 23.47 -61.39 -10.45
N PRO A 13 23.79 -61.40 -9.14
CA PRO A 13 23.69 -60.23 -8.27
C PRO A 13 24.61 -59.07 -8.68
N ASP A 14 25.76 -59.36 -9.30
CA ASP A 14 26.69 -58.33 -9.82
C ASP A 14 26.09 -57.56 -11.01
N ILE A 15 25.29 -58.22 -11.84
CA ILE A 15 24.67 -57.62 -13.03
C ILE A 15 23.49 -56.73 -12.62
N THR A 16 22.67 -57.21 -11.69
CA THR A 16 21.55 -56.42 -11.16
C THR A 16 22.04 -55.20 -10.40
N GLN A 17 23.13 -55.32 -9.62
CA GLN A 17 23.77 -54.20 -8.95
C GLN A 17 24.28 -53.15 -9.95
N LYS A 18 25.05 -53.56 -10.97
CA LYS A 18 25.53 -52.65 -12.03
C LYS A 18 24.39 -51.95 -12.79
N LEU A 19 23.28 -52.65 -13.01
CA LEU A 19 22.08 -52.06 -13.62
C LEU A 19 21.45 -51.01 -12.70
N THR A 20 21.33 -51.28 -11.39
CA THR A 20 20.79 -50.30 -10.43
C THR A 20 21.67 -49.06 -10.30
N GLU A 21 22.99 -49.23 -10.21
CA GLU A 21 23.96 -48.12 -10.19
C GLU A 21 23.82 -47.26 -11.45
N ARG A 22 23.71 -47.89 -12.62
CA ARG A 22 23.55 -47.17 -13.89
C ARG A 22 22.21 -46.41 -13.97
N ILE A 23 21.14 -46.98 -13.43
CA ILE A 23 19.84 -46.32 -13.35
C ILE A 23 19.92 -45.11 -12.42
N ASP A 24 20.55 -45.24 -11.26
CA ASP A 24 20.67 -44.15 -10.29
C ASP A 24 21.58 -43.03 -10.80
N ASP A 25 22.67 -43.35 -11.50
CA ASP A 25 23.49 -42.39 -12.24
C ASP A 25 22.65 -41.57 -13.23
N LEU A 26 21.79 -42.23 -14.00
CA LEU A 26 20.91 -41.55 -14.97
C LEU A 26 19.88 -40.65 -14.27
N LYS A 27 19.27 -41.12 -13.17
CA LYS A 27 18.35 -40.31 -12.36
C LYS A 27 19.05 -39.07 -11.79
N GLN A 28 20.25 -39.24 -11.23
CA GLN A 28 21.04 -38.14 -10.67
C GLN A 28 21.40 -37.11 -11.74
N ARG A 29 21.79 -37.57 -12.94
CA ARG A 29 22.04 -36.67 -14.08
C ARG A 29 20.78 -35.90 -14.46
N ILE A 30 19.65 -36.58 -14.68
CA ILE A 30 18.37 -35.92 -15.02
C ILE A 30 17.99 -34.87 -13.96
N ALA A 31 18.11 -35.21 -12.68
CA ALA A 31 17.86 -34.28 -11.58
C ALA A 31 18.81 -33.08 -11.60
N ALA A 32 20.09 -33.29 -11.88
CA ALA A 32 21.08 -32.21 -12.00
C ALA A 32 20.78 -31.29 -13.19
N TRP A 33 20.40 -31.85 -14.35
CA TRP A 33 19.97 -31.06 -15.52
C TRP A 33 18.70 -30.27 -15.22
N GLY A 34 17.70 -30.87 -14.57
CA GLY A 34 16.48 -30.17 -14.15
C GLY A 34 16.76 -29.00 -13.20
N LYS A 35 17.63 -29.21 -12.19
CA LYS A 35 18.09 -28.13 -11.28
C LYS A 35 18.81 -27.02 -12.04
N ARG A 36 19.64 -27.38 -13.02
CA ARG A 36 20.37 -26.42 -13.85
C ARG A 36 19.40 -25.56 -14.66
N ILE A 37 18.46 -26.18 -15.37
CA ILE A 37 17.42 -25.47 -16.14
C ILE A 37 16.67 -24.50 -15.23
N ARG A 38 16.13 -25.00 -14.11
CA ARG A 38 15.38 -24.17 -13.15
C ARG A 38 16.18 -22.96 -12.69
N ARG A 39 17.46 -23.14 -12.34
CA ARG A 39 18.35 -22.05 -11.90
C ARG A 39 18.51 -20.98 -12.98
N TYR A 40 18.68 -21.38 -14.25
CA TYR A 40 18.81 -20.43 -15.36
C TYR A 40 17.50 -19.69 -15.61
N THR A 41 16.36 -20.38 -15.56
CA THR A 41 15.03 -19.76 -15.70
C THR A 41 14.79 -18.74 -14.58
N GLU A 42 14.99 -19.11 -13.32
CA GLU A 42 14.85 -18.21 -12.17
C GLU A 42 15.79 -17.00 -12.23
N ARG A 43 17.03 -17.20 -12.67
CA ARG A 43 17.98 -16.09 -12.87
C ARG A 43 17.48 -15.12 -13.93
N SER A 44 17.02 -15.62 -15.08
CA SER A 44 16.51 -14.80 -16.18
C SER A 44 15.25 -14.04 -15.74
N THR A 45 14.31 -14.71 -15.08
CA THR A 45 13.09 -14.09 -14.55
C THR A 45 13.42 -12.97 -13.56
N ARG A 46 14.29 -13.23 -12.57
CA ARG A 46 14.72 -12.20 -11.60
C ARG A 46 15.41 -11.02 -12.27
N PHE A 47 16.30 -11.28 -13.23
CA PHE A 47 16.96 -10.20 -13.97
C PHE A 47 15.94 -9.30 -14.69
N ASN A 48 14.97 -9.89 -15.39
CA ASN A 48 13.93 -9.15 -16.09
C ASN A 48 13.01 -8.38 -15.13
N GLN A 49 12.59 -9.00 -14.02
CA GLN A 49 11.77 -8.36 -13.00
C GLN A 49 12.50 -7.19 -12.33
N ASN A 50 13.77 -7.36 -11.97
CA ASN A 50 14.58 -6.30 -11.35
C ASN A 50 14.83 -5.15 -12.34
N ARG A 51 15.11 -5.45 -13.61
CA ARG A 51 15.25 -4.43 -14.64
C ARG A 51 13.95 -3.64 -14.82
N LEU A 52 12.81 -4.35 -14.87
CA LEU A 52 11.50 -3.71 -14.97
C LEU A 52 11.16 -2.89 -13.72
N PHE A 53 11.55 -3.35 -12.52
CA PHE A 53 11.40 -2.59 -11.28
C PHE A 53 12.18 -1.28 -11.31
N GLN A 54 13.41 -1.28 -11.85
CA GLN A 54 14.21 -0.07 -11.94
C GLN A 54 13.68 0.90 -13.00
N SER A 55 13.21 0.40 -14.15
CA SER A 55 12.76 1.27 -15.26
C SER A 55 11.29 1.70 -15.16
N ASP A 56 10.38 0.81 -14.76
CA ASP A 56 8.92 1.03 -14.74
C ASP A 56 8.24 0.13 -13.69
N GLN A 57 8.28 0.58 -12.43
CA GLN A 57 7.65 -0.11 -11.30
C GLN A 57 6.16 -0.39 -11.53
N LYS A 58 5.44 0.54 -12.15
CA LYS A 58 4.00 0.42 -12.40
C LYS A 58 3.70 -0.78 -13.28
N ARG A 59 4.50 -1.02 -14.32
CA ARG A 59 4.34 -2.21 -15.18
C ARG A 59 4.62 -3.52 -14.45
N LEU A 60 5.64 -3.56 -13.59
CA LEU A 60 5.91 -4.74 -12.78
C LEU A 60 4.72 -5.06 -11.86
N TYR A 61 4.23 -4.08 -11.10
CA TYR A 61 3.09 -4.28 -10.20
C TYR A 61 1.83 -4.69 -10.95
N LYS A 62 1.50 -4.08 -12.09
CA LYS A 62 0.39 -4.52 -12.94
C LYS A 62 0.54 -5.96 -13.42
N SER A 63 1.76 -6.41 -13.73
CA SER A 63 2.00 -7.80 -14.14
C SER A 63 1.80 -8.80 -13.00
N LEU A 64 2.17 -8.41 -11.76
CA LEU A 64 1.94 -9.20 -10.55
C LEU A 64 0.46 -9.21 -10.16
N GLU A 65 -0.21 -8.07 -10.25
CA GLU A 65 -1.64 -7.94 -10.03
C GLU A 65 -2.44 -8.81 -10.99
N ARG A 66 -2.10 -8.86 -12.29
CA ARG A 66 -2.78 -9.79 -13.23
C ARG A 66 -2.67 -11.26 -12.82
N LEU A 67 -1.60 -11.65 -12.13
CA LEU A 67 -1.44 -13.02 -11.61
C LEU A 67 -2.30 -13.23 -10.34
N ILE A 68 -2.50 -12.19 -9.53
CA ILE A 68 -3.24 -12.24 -8.27
C ILE A 68 -4.76 -12.04 -8.49
N VAL A 69 -5.15 -11.22 -9.47
CA VAL A 69 -6.53 -10.84 -9.81
C VAL A 69 -7.21 -11.92 -10.67
N SER A 70 -6.92 -13.19 -10.38
CA SER A 70 -7.86 -14.28 -10.67
C SER A 70 -8.93 -14.39 -9.56
N GLY A 71 -9.17 -13.29 -8.84
CA GLY A 71 -10.26 -13.15 -7.90
C GLY A 71 -11.57 -12.85 -8.62
N THR A 72 -12.18 -13.87 -9.20
CA THR A 72 -13.58 -13.90 -9.67
C THR A 72 -14.58 -13.88 -8.49
N GLY A 73 -14.29 -13.12 -7.44
CA GLY A 73 -15.23 -12.91 -6.34
C GLY A 73 -16.24 -11.83 -6.71
N PRO A 74 -17.51 -11.96 -6.29
CA PRO A 74 -18.46 -10.85 -6.41
C PRO A 74 -17.92 -9.64 -5.63
N ALA A 75 -18.19 -8.44 -6.15
CA ALA A 75 -17.86 -7.21 -5.44
C ALA A 75 -18.48 -7.24 -4.04
N PRO A 76 -17.75 -6.82 -2.99
CA PRO A 76 -18.30 -6.80 -1.64
C PRO A 76 -19.53 -5.90 -1.58
N ASN A 77 -20.52 -6.31 -0.79
CA ASN A 77 -21.75 -5.55 -0.59
C ASN A 77 -21.41 -4.16 -0.02
N GLN A 78 -22.08 -3.12 -0.54
CA GLN A 78 -21.92 -1.74 -0.07
C GLN A 78 -22.20 -1.64 1.43
N THR A 79 -23.25 -2.30 1.92
CA THR A 79 -23.63 -2.29 3.33
C THR A 79 -22.53 -2.87 4.21
N ASP A 80 -21.96 -4.01 3.82
CA ASP A 80 -20.90 -4.68 4.59
C ASP A 80 -19.61 -3.85 4.59
N THR A 81 -19.31 -3.20 3.46
CA THR A 81 -18.15 -2.31 3.34
C THR A 81 -18.30 -1.08 4.24
N VAL A 82 -19.49 -0.45 4.24
CA VAL A 82 -19.78 0.70 5.09
C VAL A 82 -19.75 0.29 6.56
N ALA A 83 -20.35 -0.86 6.93
CA ALA A 83 -20.35 -1.35 8.30
C ALA A 83 -18.93 -1.61 8.82
N PHE A 84 -18.08 -2.25 8.00
CA PHE A 84 -16.68 -2.48 8.32
C PHE A 84 -15.93 -1.18 8.61
N TRP A 85 -15.96 -0.21 7.68
CA TRP A 85 -15.24 1.07 7.88
C TRP A 85 -15.84 1.90 9.02
N ARG A 86 -17.15 1.85 9.21
CA ARG A 86 -17.83 2.51 10.33
C ARG A 86 -17.37 1.96 11.68
N SER A 87 -17.24 0.65 11.84
CA SER A 87 -16.72 0.05 13.08
C SER A 87 -15.28 0.47 13.38
N LEU A 88 -14.47 0.74 12.35
CA LEU A 88 -13.07 1.12 12.55
C LEU A 88 -12.91 2.62 12.87
N TRP A 89 -13.73 3.49 12.29
CA TRP A 89 -13.54 4.94 12.32
C TRP A 89 -14.60 5.74 13.08
N SER A 90 -15.79 5.19 13.28
CA SER A 90 -16.91 5.90 13.91
C SER A 90 -17.15 5.51 15.36
N GLU A 91 -16.64 4.36 15.79
CA GLU A 91 -16.73 3.96 17.19
C GLU A 91 -15.58 4.59 17.98
N PRO A 92 -15.87 5.41 19.02
CA PRO A 92 -14.83 6.00 19.85
C PRO A 92 -14.16 4.89 20.66
N VAL A 93 -12.96 4.48 20.23
CA VAL A 93 -12.12 3.56 20.98
C VAL A 93 -11.34 4.37 22.01
N ASN A 94 -11.49 4.02 23.30
CA ASN A 94 -10.61 4.54 24.33
C ASN A 94 -9.22 3.93 24.12
N HIS A 95 -8.28 4.73 23.62
CA HIS A 95 -6.89 4.31 23.51
C HIS A 95 -6.26 4.33 24.90
N ASN A 96 -5.75 3.18 25.35
CA ASN A 96 -4.89 3.15 26.52
C ASN A 96 -3.57 3.82 26.16
N GLU A 97 -3.32 5.00 26.72
CA GLU A 97 -2.02 5.66 26.60
C GLU A 97 -0.94 4.75 27.18
N GLY A 98 -0.01 4.31 26.33
CA GLY A 98 1.09 3.46 26.77
C GLY A 98 2.16 4.26 27.51
N PRO A 99 3.09 3.60 28.23
CA PRO A 99 4.18 4.27 28.96
C PRO A 99 5.05 5.21 28.09
N TRP A 100 5.01 5.04 26.78
CA TRP A 100 5.72 5.87 25.81
C TRP A 100 5.21 7.33 25.77
N THR A 101 3.95 7.61 26.13
CA THR A 101 3.43 8.99 26.13
C THR A 101 4.17 9.84 27.16
N ALA A 102 4.43 9.30 28.35
CA ALA A 102 5.24 9.95 29.38
C ALA A 102 6.68 10.22 28.91
N VAL A 103 7.28 9.30 28.15
CA VAL A 103 8.61 9.48 27.55
C VAL A 103 8.60 10.65 26.56
N VAL A 104 7.63 10.70 25.65
CA VAL A 104 7.50 11.79 24.67
C VAL A 104 7.25 13.12 25.37
N VAL A 105 6.36 13.17 26.36
CA VAL A 105 6.12 14.38 27.15
C VAL A 105 7.41 14.85 27.82
N SER A 106 8.19 13.94 28.42
CA SER A 106 9.47 14.27 29.05
C SER A 106 10.48 14.85 28.07
N GLN A 107 10.56 14.29 26.85
CA GLN A 107 11.45 14.78 25.79
C GLN A 107 11.03 16.17 25.29
N CYS A 108 9.73 16.47 25.33
CA CYS A 108 9.19 17.75 24.92
C CYS A 108 9.28 18.85 25.99
N THR A 109 9.58 18.54 27.26
CA THR A 109 9.60 19.54 28.35
C THR A 109 10.60 20.68 28.15
N GLY A 110 11.69 20.45 27.42
CA GLY A 110 12.71 21.46 27.11
C GLY A 110 12.48 22.21 25.79
N ILE A 111 11.43 21.90 25.04
CA ILE A 111 11.16 22.53 23.75
C ILE A 111 10.45 23.86 23.99
N THR A 112 11.04 24.95 23.50
CA THR A 112 10.40 26.27 23.52
C THR A 112 9.08 26.20 22.76
N LEU A 113 8.00 26.65 23.40
CA LEU A 113 6.69 26.73 22.77
C LEU A 113 6.78 27.65 21.55
N MET A 114 6.03 27.30 20.50
CA MET A 114 5.89 28.16 19.33
C MET A 114 5.27 29.50 19.74
N ASP A 115 5.80 30.59 19.19
CA ASP A 115 5.25 31.92 19.42
C ASP A 115 3.76 31.99 19.02
N PRO A 116 2.97 32.87 19.66
CA PRO A 116 1.56 33.05 19.30
C PRO A 116 1.41 33.39 17.82
N VAL A 117 0.80 32.47 17.06
CA VAL A 117 0.52 32.67 15.64
C VAL A 117 -0.73 33.52 15.48
N THR A 118 -0.60 34.62 14.75
CA THR A 118 -1.74 35.45 14.32
C THR A 118 -1.97 35.22 12.83
N ILE A 119 -3.13 34.70 12.47
CA ILE A 119 -3.51 34.47 11.07
C ILE A 119 -4.08 35.78 10.50
N THR A 120 -3.42 36.30 9.47
CA THR A 120 -3.81 37.52 8.76
C THR A 120 -4.54 37.22 7.44
N PRO A 121 -5.26 38.19 6.87
CA PRO A 121 -5.86 38.03 5.53
C PRO A 121 -4.83 37.74 4.45
N ASP A 122 -3.60 38.26 4.57
CA ASP A 122 -2.52 38.03 3.62
C ASP A 122 -2.03 36.57 3.66
N ASP A 123 -2.01 35.95 4.85
CA ASP A 123 -1.71 34.51 4.99
C ASP A 123 -2.74 33.65 4.24
N VAL A 124 -4.02 34.03 4.33
CA VAL A 124 -5.11 33.37 3.61
C VAL A 124 -4.96 33.60 2.10
N ALA A 125 -4.64 34.83 1.67
CA ALA A 125 -4.42 35.15 0.27
C ALA A 125 -3.29 34.31 -0.33
N GLU A 126 -2.16 34.21 0.37
CA GLU A 126 -1.01 33.44 -0.08
C GLU A 126 -1.30 31.92 -0.11
N ALA A 127 -2.03 31.41 0.89
CA ALA A 127 -2.47 30.01 0.92
C ALA A 127 -3.41 29.69 -0.25
N VAL A 128 -4.43 30.52 -0.47
CA VAL A 128 -5.42 30.36 -1.53
C VAL A 128 -4.76 30.49 -2.91
N ARG A 129 -3.80 31.40 -3.09
CA ARG A 129 -3.05 31.59 -4.33
C ARG A 129 -2.37 30.30 -4.79
N ARG A 130 -1.78 29.54 -3.86
CA ARG A 130 -1.08 28.27 -4.11
C ARG A 130 -2.04 27.10 -4.37
N ALA A 131 -3.31 27.21 -4.00
CA ALA A 131 -4.28 26.14 -4.17
C ALA A 131 -4.67 25.95 -5.66
N PRO A 132 -4.84 24.72 -6.16
CA PRO A 132 -5.34 24.46 -7.52
C PRO A 132 -6.79 24.95 -7.71
N ASN A 133 -7.05 25.70 -8.77
CA ASN A 133 -8.34 26.37 -9.04
C ASN A 133 -9.55 25.43 -8.94
N TRP A 134 -9.44 24.24 -9.53
CA TRP A 134 -10.55 23.30 -9.72
C TRP A 134 -10.49 22.09 -8.78
N LYS A 135 -9.84 22.22 -7.63
CA LYS A 135 -9.96 21.18 -6.60
C LYS A 135 -11.41 21.11 -6.10
N SER A 136 -11.85 19.92 -5.72
CA SER A 136 -13.21 19.68 -5.23
C SER A 136 -13.56 20.67 -4.12
N PRO A 137 -14.73 21.32 -4.17
CA PRO A 137 -15.11 22.31 -3.18
C PRO A 137 -15.53 21.61 -1.88
N GLY A 138 -15.48 22.34 -0.76
CA GLY A 138 -15.93 21.84 0.52
C GLY A 138 -17.46 21.89 0.66
N LEU A 139 -17.95 21.83 1.89
CA LEU A 139 -19.38 21.98 2.22
C LEU A 139 -19.96 23.33 1.76
N ASP A 140 -19.11 24.34 1.63
CA ASP A 140 -19.44 25.66 1.10
C ASP A 140 -19.68 25.68 -0.42
N ARG A 141 -19.37 24.57 -1.12
CA ARG A 141 -19.45 24.42 -2.58
C ARG A 141 -18.61 25.45 -3.33
N LEU A 142 -17.65 26.09 -2.67
CA LEU A 142 -16.83 27.15 -3.24
C LEU A 142 -15.48 26.60 -3.70
N HIS A 143 -15.22 26.70 -5.00
CA HIS A 143 -13.91 26.33 -5.55
C HIS A 143 -12.84 27.37 -5.21
N HIS A 144 -11.58 26.93 -5.13
CA HIS A 144 -10.43 27.84 -4.94
C HIS A 144 -10.35 28.93 -6.01
N TYR A 145 -10.83 28.66 -7.23
CA TYR A 145 -10.94 29.67 -8.29
C TYR A 145 -11.66 30.94 -7.81
N TRP A 146 -12.80 30.76 -7.13
CA TRP A 146 -13.60 31.89 -6.63
C TRP A 146 -12.99 32.52 -5.38
N LEU A 147 -12.42 31.71 -4.49
CA LEU A 147 -11.69 32.21 -3.32
C LEU A 147 -10.50 33.10 -3.72
N LYS A 148 -9.84 32.83 -4.85
CA LYS A 148 -8.79 33.69 -5.40
C LYS A 148 -9.31 35.04 -5.91
N GLY A 149 -10.58 35.14 -6.30
CA GLY A 149 -11.18 36.39 -6.75
C GLY A 149 -11.82 37.20 -5.62
N PHE A 150 -12.33 36.53 -4.58
CA PHE A 150 -13.07 37.17 -3.50
C PHE A 150 -12.19 37.53 -2.31
N MET A 151 -11.42 38.61 -2.44
CA MET A 151 -10.56 39.13 -1.35
C MET A 151 -11.34 39.43 -0.06
N VAL A 152 -12.61 39.83 -0.17
CA VAL A 152 -13.50 40.09 0.98
C VAL A 152 -13.65 38.84 1.87
N CYS A 153 -13.62 37.64 1.27
CA CYS A 153 -13.69 36.38 2.02
C CYS A 153 -12.42 36.11 2.83
N HIS A 154 -11.27 36.64 2.42
CA HIS A 154 -9.98 36.37 3.11
C HIS A 154 -9.98 36.93 4.52
N ALA A 155 -10.54 38.11 4.72
CA ALA A 155 -10.68 38.71 6.05
C ALA A 155 -11.58 37.88 6.96
N VAL A 156 -12.70 37.36 6.43
CA VAL A 156 -13.63 36.52 7.18
C VAL A 156 -12.98 35.17 7.52
N LEU A 157 -12.30 34.55 6.57
CA LEU A 157 -11.59 33.28 6.77
C LEU A 157 -10.46 33.42 7.80
N ALA A 158 -9.65 34.47 7.72
CA ALA A 158 -8.58 34.74 8.69
C ALA A 158 -9.15 34.86 10.11
N ARG A 159 -10.25 35.61 10.28
CA ARG A 159 -10.95 35.71 11.57
C ARG A 159 -11.44 34.35 12.06
N GLN A 160 -12.07 33.55 11.20
CA GLN A 160 -12.59 32.22 11.57
C GLN A 160 -11.46 31.26 11.95
N PHE A 161 -10.34 31.27 11.23
CA PHE A 161 -9.18 30.47 11.57
C PHE A 161 -8.55 30.90 12.89
N GLN A 162 -8.45 32.22 13.15
CA GLN A 162 -7.96 32.73 14.43
C GLN A 162 -8.89 32.36 15.59
N GLU A 163 -10.20 32.46 15.40
CA GLU A 163 -11.20 32.02 16.38
C GLU A 163 -11.05 30.53 16.70
N ALA A 164 -10.85 29.69 15.68
CA ALA A 164 -10.64 28.26 15.85
C ALA A 164 -9.37 27.94 16.63
N LEU A 165 -8.26 28.65 16.36
CA LEU A 165 -7.02 28.53 17.12
C LEU A 165 -7.21 28.92 18.60
N ASN A 166 -7.90 30.04 18.84
CA ASN A 166 -8.11 30.55 20.20
C ASN A 166 -9.04 29.64 21.02
N GLN A 167 -10.10 29.11 20.40
CA GLN A 167 -11.07 28.23 21.06
C GLN A 167 -10.60 26.77 21.16
N LYS A 168 -9.51 26.40 20.47
CA LYS A 168 -9.06 25.00 20.27
C LYS A 168 -10.18 24.10 19.76
N SER A 169 -11.10 24.66 18.99
CA SER A 169 -12.28 23.99 18.46
C SER A 169 -12.48 24.41 17.01
N LEU A 170 -12.73 23.44 16.14
CA LEU A 170 -12.94 23.70 14.72
C LEU A 170 -14.42 24.04 14.48
N PRO A 171 -14.71 25.10 13.69
CA PRO A 171 -16.08 25.36 13.21
C PRO A 171 -16.68 24.13 12.56
N SER A 172 -18.01 23.96 12.69
CA SER A 172 -18.75 22.82 12.15
C SER A 172 -18.56 22.62 10.63
N LEU A 173 -18.29 23.72 9.91
CA LEU A 173 -17.91 23.71 8.49
C LEU A 173 -16.66 22.85 8.19
N PHE A 174 -15.75 22.68 9.15
CA PHE A 174 -14.53 21.86 8.98
C PHE A 174 -14.69 20.42 9.46
N THR A 175 -15.74 20.11 10.22
CA THR A 175 -15.86 18.83 10.95
C THR A 175 -17.05 17.99 10.54
N TYR A 176 -17.99 18.52 9.73
CA TYR A 176 -19.16 17.77 9.33
C TYR A 176 -18.87 16.82 8.15
N TRP A 177 -18.72 15.53 8.45
CA TRP A 177 -18.90 14.46 7.46
C TRP A 177 -20.39 14.27 7.22
N ASP A 178 -20.76 14.35 5.95
CA ASP A 178 -22.10 14.34 5.42
C ASP A 178 -23.03 13.29 6.05
N HIS A 179 -24.12 13.75 6.69
CA HIS A 179 -25.27 12.91 7.05
C HIS A 179 -26.07 12.42 5.82
N SER A 180 -25.61 12.66 4.59
CA SER A 180 -26.25 12.20 3.35
C SER A 180 -26.12 10.69 3.06
N PHE A 181 -25.51 9.89 3.95
CA PHE A 181 -25.71 8.42 3.97
C PHE A 181 -26.91 8.06 4.86
N GLY A 182 -28.04 8.73 4.65
CA GLY A 182 -29.22 8.63 5.49
C GLY A 182 -30.51 8.94 4.73
N SER A 183 -30.82 8.07 3.77
CA SER A 183 -32.20 7.75 3.33
C SER A 183 -32.18 6.41 2.62
#